data_AF-Q844J5-F1
#
_entry.id   AF-Q844J5-F1
#
_cell.length_a   1.000
_cell.length_b   1.000
_cell.length_c   1.000
_cell.angle_alpha   90.00
_cell.angle_beta   90.00
_cell.angle_gamma   90.00
#
_symmetry.space_group_name_H-M   'P 1'
#
loop_
_entity.id
_entity.type
_entity.pdbx_description
1 polymer ?
#
loop_
_entity_poly.entity_id
_entity_poly.type
_entity_poly.pdbx_seq_one_letter_code
_entity_poly.pdbx_strand_id
1 'polypeptide(L)' 'IKAFNTLHARYIIPDPRHPAGRQVLFYAGDDAPAKATFHHVTDGLGFAPVDVGPLRDGGRLMQVGGGPLSALHALKQD' A
#
# COMPACT_ATOMS: atom_id res chain seq x y z
N ILE A 1 -7.80 6.37 6.57
CA ILE A 1 -6.89 5.57 5.72
C ILE A 1 -5.64 5.22 6.51
N LYS A 2 -5.16 3.98 6.43
CA LYS A 2 -3.85 3.54 6.92
C LYS A 2 -3.05 3.01 5.73
N ALA A 3 -1.82 3.45 5.54
CA ALA A 3 -0.95 3.06 4.43
C ALA A 3 0.54 3.25 4.82
N PHE A 4 1.46 2.86 3.92
CA PHE A 4 2.92 3.04 3.99
C PHE A 4 3.67 2.34 5.13
N ASN A 5 3.00 1.99 6.23
CA ASN A 5 3.64 1.37 7.40
C ASN A 5 4.10 -0.08 7.16
N THR A 6 3.74 -0.68 6.03
CA THR A 6 4.28 -1.97 5.58
C THR A 6 5.61 -1.83 4.83
N LEU A 7 5.97 -0.61 4.40
CA LEU A 7 7.19 -0.34 3.64
C LEU A 7 8.34 0.07 4.57
N HIS A 8 9.56 -0.37 4.27
CA HIS A 8 10.75 0.28 4.82
C HIS A 8 10.98 1.62 4.12
N ALA A 9 11.56 2.59 4.83
CA ALA A 9 11.82 3.94 4.32
C ALA A 9 12.56 3.94 2.97
N ARG A 10 13.48 2.99 2.74
CA ARG A 10 14.21 2.83 1.48
C ARG A 10 13.35 2.52 0.25
N TYR A 11 12.09 2.10 0.44
CA TYR A 11 11.12 1.84 -0.64
C TYR A 11 10.10 2.96 -0.82
N ILE A 12 10.18 4.02 -0.01
CA ILE A 12 9.40 5.25 -0.20
C ILE A 12 10.27 6.18 -1.03
N ILE A 13 10.31 5.94 -2.33
CA ILE A 13 11.17 6.64 -3.29
C ILE A 13 10.36 7.57 -4.21
N PRO A 14 11.00 8.57 -4.85
CA PRO A 14 10.30 9.52 -5.72
C PRO A 14 9.57 8.89 -6.91
N ASP A 15 10.12 7.82 -7.50
CA ASP A 15 9.46 7.04 -8.55
C ASP A 15 9.44 5.55 -8.16
N PRO A 16 8.30 5.01 -7.72
CA PRO A 16 8.14 3.62 -7.30
C PRO A 16 7.89 2.63 -8.46
N ARG A 17 8.12 3.06 -9.70
CA ARG A 17 8.03 2.23 -10.90
C ARG A 17 9.35 1.48 -11.13
N HIS A 18 9.25 0.20 -11.49
CA HIS A 18 10.40 -0.64 -11.82
C HIS A 18 10.19 -1.32 -13.18
N PRO A 19 11.27 -1.73 -13.88
CA PRO A 19 11.13 -2.48 -15.13
C PRO A 19 10.32 -3.77 -14.99
N ALA A 20 10.29 -4.37 -13.80
CA ALA A 20 9.56 -5.60 -13.49
C ALA A 20 8.13 -5.37 -12.96
N GLY A 21 7.66 -4.13 -12.84
CA GLY A 21 6.34 -3.78 -12.31
C GLY A 21 6.36 -2.60 -11.35
N ARG A 22 5.22 -2.33 -10.69
CA ARG A 22 5.06 -1.20 -9.77
C ARG A 22 5.13 -1.65 -8.31
N GLN A 23 5.79 -0.87 -7.44
CA GLN A 23 5.87 -1.18 -6.01
C GLN A 23 4.48 -1.24 -5.38
N VAL A 24 4.14 -2.35 -4.74
CA VAL A 24 2.86 -2.53 -4.05
C VAL A 24 2.78 -1.63 -2.82
N LEU A 25 1.64 -0.93 -2.69
CA LEU A 25 1.28 -0.14 -1.51
C LEU A 25 -0.05 -0.66 -0.94
N PHE A 26 0.02 -1.42 0.17
CA PHE A 26 -1.17 -1.83 0.89
C PHE A 26 -1.80 -0.64 1.63
N TYR A 27 -3.13 -0.56 1.60
CA TYR A 27 -3.88 0.43 2.38
C TYR A 27 -5.22 -0.11 2.89
N ALA A 28 -5.66 0.41 4.04
CA ALA A 28 -6.92 0.07 4.68
C ALA A 28 -7.73 1.33 5.02
N GLY A 29 -9.06 1.21 5.08
CA GLY A 29 -9.95 2.34 5.39
C GLY A 29 -11.42 1.96 5.49
N ASP A 30 -12.15 2.67 6.35
CA ASP A 30 -13.59 2.42 6.58
C ASP A 30 -14.50 3.33 5.73
N ASP A 31 -13.96 4.42 5.17
CA ASP A 31 -14.68 5.35 4.30
C ASP A 31 -14.36 5.07 2.82
N ALA A 32 -15.37 4.63 2.06
CA ALA A 32 -15.20 4.25 0.67
C ALA A 32 -14.80 5.42 -0.26
N PRO A 33 -15.41 6.62 -0.17
CA PRO A 33 -14.96 7.79 -0.93
C PRO A 33 -13.49 8.15 -0.68
N ALA A 34 -13.05 8.19 0.58
CA ALA A 34 -11.66 8.47 0.92
C ALA A 34 -10.70 7.40 0.38
N LYS A 35 -11.10 6.12 0.37
CA LYS A 35 -10.31 5.04 -0.25
C LYS A 35 -10.17 5.26 -1.76
N ALA A 36 -11.24 5.65 -2.43
CA ALA A 36 -11.21 5.94 -3.87
C ALA A 36 -10.28 7.12 -4.20
N THR A 37 -10.33 8.21 -3.42
CA THR A 37 -9.41 9.34 -3.57
C THR A 37 -7.95 8.91 -3.32
N PHE A 38 -7.70 8.15 -2.25
CA PHE A 38 -6.36 7.67 -1.92
C PHE A 38 -5.77 6.77 -3.00
N HIS A 39 -6.59 5.86 -3.55
CA HIS A 39 -6.21 5.02 -4.68
C HIS A 39 -5.72 5.87 -5.86
N HIS A 40 -6.51 6.85 -6.31
CA HIS A 40 -6.14 7.70 -7.45
C HIS A 40 -4.84 8.47 -7.22
N VAL A 41 -4.66 9.04 -6.03
CA VAL A 41 -3.43 9.78 -5.69
C VAL A 41 -2.22 8.85 -5.75
N THR A 42 -2.29 7.67 -5.14
CA THR A 42 -1.14 6.76 -5.03
C THR A 42 -0.83 6.02 -6.33
N ASP A 43 -1.85 5.70 -7.13
CA ASP A 43 -1.69 5.19 -8.48
C ASP A 43 -1.00 6.24 -9.39
N GLY A 44 -1.42 7.50 -9.30
CA GLY A 44 -0.79 8.62 -10.03
C GLY A 44 0.68 8.86 -9.62
N LEU A 45 1.01 8.66 -8.34
CA LEU A 45 2.40 8.68 -7.85
C LEU A 45 3.23 7.49 -8.36
N GLY A 46 2.61 6.47 -8.96
CA GLY A 46 3.28 5.33 -9.59
C GLY A 46 3.31 4.05 -8.76
N PHE A 47 2.73 4.04 -7.55
CA PHE A 47 2.58 2.80 -6.79
C PHE A 47 1.54 1.89 -7.43
N ALA A 48 1.52 0.62 -7.03
CA ALA A 48 0.38 -0.27 -7.22
C ALA A 48 -0.43 -0.33 -5.91
N PRO A 49 -1.43 0.54 -5.71
CA PRO A 49 -2.25 0.52 -4.50
C PRO A 49 -3.09 -0.76 -4.40
N VAL A 50 -3.12 -1.37 -3.21
CA VAL A 50 -3.89 -2.58 -2.90
C VAL A 50 -4.74 -2.33 -1.66
N ASP A 51 -6.06 -2.29 -1.84
CA ASP A 51 -7.03 -2.18 -0.74
C ASP A 51 -7.08 -3.51 0.02
N VAL A 52 -6.79 -3.47 1.32
CA VAL A 52 -6.88 -4.65 2.20
C VAL A 52 -8.08 -4.58 3.13
N GLY A 53 -9.05 -3.72 2.83
CA GLY A 53 -10.35 -3.66 3.48
C GLY A 53 -10.44 -2.66 4.63
N PRO A 54 -11.36 -2.90 5.59
CA PRO A 54 -11.58 -2.03 6.75
C PRO A 54 -10.36 -1.91 7.66
N LEU A 55 -10.29 -0.85 8.47
CA LEU A 55 -9.17 -0.59 9.39
C LEU A 55 -8.98 -1.69 10.42
N ARG A 56 -10.05 -2.34 10.88
CA ARG A 56 -9.98 -3.41 11.89
C ARG A 56 -9.20 -4.63 11.39
N ASP A 57 -9.57 -5.14 10.21
CA ASP A 57 -8.99 -6.38 9.68
C ASP A 57 -7.74 -6.08 8.85
N GLY A 58 -7.80 -5.08 7.97
CA GLY A 58 -6.66 -4.61 7.19
C GLY A 58 -5.52 -4.08 8.08
N GLY A 59 -5.85 -3.42 9.20
CA GLY A 59 -4.85 -2.98 10.17
C GLY A 59 -4.07 -4.13 10.81
N ARG A 60 -4.71 -5.28 11.05
CA ARG A 60 -4.05 -6.49 11.56
C ARG A 60 -3.13 -7.10 10.51
N LEU A 61 -3.55 -7.12 9.24
CA LEU A 61 -2.70 -7.58 8.13
C LEU A 61 -1.43 -6.73 8.00
N MET A 62 -1.57 -5.41 8.22
CA MET A 62 -0.50 -4.42 8.07
C MET A 62 0.28 -4.14 9.37
N GLN A 63 0.02 -4.84 10.47
CA GLN A 63 0.60 -4.56 11.79
C GLN A 63 2.14 -4.67 11.73
N VAL A 64 2.86 -3.62 12.15
CA VAL A 64 4.33 -3.63 12.16
C VAL A 64 4.84 -4.71 13.11
N GLY A 65 5.72 -5.59 12.63
CA GLY A 65 6.36 -6.62 13.44
C GLY A 65 5.46 -7.81 13.83
N GLY A 66 4.28 -7.95 13.22
CA GLY A 66 3.39 -9.08 13.50
C GLY A 66 2.32 -9.37 12.46
N GLY A 67 2.00 -8.42 11.59
CA GLY A 67 1.08 -8.61 10.47
C GLY A 67 1.79 -9.23 9.26
N PRO A 68 1.14 -10.14 8.51
CA PRO A 68 1.74 -10.83 7.37
C PRO A 68 2.18 -9.92 6.22
N LEU A 69 1.67 -8.68 6.15
CA LEU A 69 2.06 -7.71 5.13
C LEU A 69 3.18 -6.77 5.60
N SER A 70 3.62 -6.87 6.85
CA SER A 70 4.72 -6.05 7.38
C SER A 70 6.02 -6.41 6.67
N ALA A 71 6.72 -5.41 6.12
CA ALA A 71 7.96 -5.57 5.36
C ALA A 71 7.86 -6.51 4.13
N LEU A 72 6.65 -6.84 3.68
CA LEU A 72 6.44 -7.54 2.43
C LEU A 72 6.57 -6.55 1.27
N HIS A 73 7.71 -6.56 0.60
CA HIS A 73 7.97 -5.75 -0.59
C HIS A 73 7.76 -6.59 -1.84
N ALA A 74 6.76 -6.20 -2.64
CA ALA A 74 6.40 -6.88 -3.87
C ALA A 74 6.24 -5.87 -5.01
N LEU A 75 6.43 -6.36 -6.24
CA LEU A 75 6.11 -5.63 -7.46
C LEU A 75 4.86 -6.26 -8.08
N LYS A 76 3.91 -5.40 -8.49
CA LYS A 76 2.76 -5.81 -9.29
C LYS A 76 3.10 -5.63 -10.76
N GLN A 77 3.07 -6.72 -11.51
CA GLN A 77 3.12 -6.68 -12.97
C GLN A 77 1.79 -6.11 -13.51
N ASP A 78 1.85 -5.36 -14.59
CA ASP A 78 0.65 -4.81 -15.25
C ASP A 78 -0.16 -5.90 -15.97
#